data_AF-A0A9W6V6R0-F1
#
_entry.id   AF-A0A9W6V6R0-F1
#
_cell.length_a   1.000
_cell.length_b   1.000
_cell.length_c   1.000
_cell.angle_alpha   90.00
_cell.angle_beta   90.00
_cell.angle_gamma   90.00
#
_symmetry.space_group_name_H-M   'P 1'
#
loop_
_entity.id
_entity.type
_entity.pdbx_description
1 polymer ?
#
loop_
_entity_poly.entity_id
_entity_poly.type
_entity_poly.pdbx_seq_one_letter_code
_entity_poly.pdbx_strand_id
1 'polypeptide(L)'
;MVDWPALPIDTDFEGEAIGHWVRAQRGAWAQLAEEQQDLLLALGIEEDQEPAAEAAAKAERAARPVRARADRFAQHLEALRRFAEREGHVRVPRAHKEPLEVPSGAEDDGVETVLLGLGAWLSNQRNRRAKLTAQQLVALGRAGIEWAAELAPVRRETEEAGAAR
;
A
#
# COMPACT_ATOMS: atom_id res chain seq x y z
N MET A 1 15.95 -26.56 -31.48
CA MET A 1 16.04 -26.00 -30.12
C MET A 1 14.67 -26.16 -29.52
N VAL A 2 14.54 -26.74 -28.32
CA VAL A 2 13.24 -26.97 -27.69
C VAL A 2 12.75 -25.64 -27.11
N ASP A 3 11.50 -25.28 -27.39
CA ASP A 3 10.85 -24.11 -26.79
C ASP A 3 10.31 -24.52 -25.41
N TRP A 4 11.21 -24.54 -24.42
CA TRP A 4 10.89 -24.96 -23.07
C TRP A 4 9.80 -24.10 -22.40
N PRO A 5 9.78 -22.76 -22.56
CA PRO A 5 8.71 -21.93 -22.05
C PRO A 5 7.30 -22.28 -22.55
N ALA A 6 7.19 -22.80 -23.78
CA ALA A 6 5.91 -23.16 -24.41
C ALA A 6 5.55 -24.65 -24.26
N LEU A 7 6.30 -25.42 -23.47
CA LEU A 7 6.01 -26.84 -23.25
C LEU A 7 4.60 -27.03 -22.64
N PRO A 8 3.78 -27.94 -23.19
CA PRO A 8 2.54 -28.35 -22.56
C PRO A 8 2.79 -28.87 -21.14
N ILE A 9 1.89 -28.54 -20.21
CA ILE A 9 2.05 -28.89 -18.79
C ILE A 9 2.14 -30.40 -18.56
N ASP A 10 1.45 -31.18 -19.38
CA ASP A 10 1.41 -32.64 -19.32
C ASP A 10 2.61 -33.32 -20.02
N THR A 11 3.62 -32.55 -20.45
CA THR A 11 4.80 -33.12 -21.13
C THR A 11 5.61 -33.95 -20.15
N ASP A 12 5.81 -35.23 -20.49
CA ASP A 12 6.70 -36.16 -19.79
C ASP A 12 7.95 -36.50 -20.60
N PHE A 13 9.02 -36.86 -19.90
CA PHE A 13 10.21 -37.47 -20.48
C PHE A 13 10.81 -38.45 -19.48
N GLU A 14 10.97 -39.71 -19.89
CA GLU A 14 11.51 -40.79 -19.06
C GLU A 14 10.78 -41.03 -17.72
N GLY A 15 9.52 -40.60 -17.62
CA GLY A 15 8.71 -40.70 -16.40
C GLY A 15 8.66 -39.42 -15.56
N GLU A 16 9.44 -38.40 -15.91
CA GLU A 16 9.45 -37.11 -15.25
C GLU A 16 8.47 -36.13 -15.93
N ALA A 17 7.61 -35.49 -15.14
CA ALA A 17 6.66 -34.48 -15.63
C ALA A 17 7.37 -33.13 -15.88
N ILE A 18 8.16 -33.07 -16.96
CA ILE A 18 8.99 -31.91 -17.30
C ILE A 18 8.15 -30.64 -17.51
N GLY A 19 6.96 -30.73 -18.12
CA GLY A 19 6.09 -29.57 -18.30
C GLY A 19 5.69 -28.91 -16.98
N HIS A 20 5.36 -29.72 -15.97
CA HIS A 20 5.10 -29.25 -14.61
C HIS A 20 6.35 -28.68 -13.93
N TRP A 21 7.50 -29.33 -14.13
CA TRP A 21 8.77 -28.87 -13.56
C TRP A 21 9.19 -27.49 -14.09
N VAL A 22 9.15 -27.29 -15.42
CA VAL A 22 9.46 -26.00 -16.04
C VAL A 22 8.53 -24.92 -15.52
N ARG A 23 7.21 -25.17 -15.46
CA ARG A 23 6.24 -24.19 -14.94
C ARG A 23 6.49 -23.84 -13.48
N ALA A 24 6.80 -24.82 -12.63
CA ALA A 24 7.11 -24.60 -11.22
C ALA A 24 8.36 -23.72 -11.07
N GLN A 25 9.39 -24.00 -11.86
CA GLN A 25 10.65 -23.25 -11.83
C GLN A 25 10.48 -21.79 -12.27
N ARG A 26 9.70 -21.55 -13.32
CA ARG A 26 9.37 -20.21 -13.81
C ARG A 26 8.53 -19.39 -12.82
N GLY A 27 7.63 -20.04 -12.07
CA GLY A 27 6.81 -19.39 -11.05
C GLY A 27 7.52 -19.15 -9.71
N ALA A 28 8.54 -19.96 -9.40
CA ALA A 28 9.36 -19.83 -8.19
C ALA A 28 10.69 -19.11 -8.44
N TRP A 29 10.83 -18.42 -9.58
CA TRP A 29 12.09 -17.85 -10.08
C TRP A 29 12.85 -17.01 -9.04
N ALA A 30 12.15 -16.12 -8.34
CA ALA A 30 12.71 -15.27 -7.29
C ALA A 30 13.27 -16.02 -6.06
N GLN A 31 12.99 -17.31 -5.90
CA GLN A 31 13.49 -18.16 -4.81
C GLN A 31 14.71 -19.01 -5.23
N LEU A 32 15.06 -19.01 -6.52
CA LEU A 32 16.17 -19.77 -7.06
C LEU A 32 17.50 -19.06 -6.80
N ALA A 33 18.55 -19.85 -6.58
CA ALA A 33 19.90 -19.31 -6.55
C ALA A 33 20.27 -18.71 -7.92
N GLU A 34 21.11 -17.68 -7.95
CA GLU A 34 21.58 -17.02 -9.18
C GLU A 34 22.13 -18.03 -10.20
N GLU A 35 22.94 -18.97 -9.73
CA GLU A 35 23.53 -20.02 -10.55
C GLU A 35 22.49 -21.00 -11.15
N GLN A 36 21.34 -21.18 -10.48
CA GLN A 36 20.22 -21.94 -11.04
C GLN A 36 19.45 -21.14 -12.09
N GLN A 37 19.32 -19.82 -11.90
CA GLN A 37 18.70 -18.94 -12.89
C GLN A 37 19.55 -18.90 -14.17
N ASP A 38 20.88 -18.81 -14.05
CA ASP A 38 21.81 -18.84 -15.17
C ASP A 38 21.72 -20.14 -15.99
N LEU A 39 21.62 -21.29 -15.30
CA LEU A 39 21.44 -22.58 -15.96
C LEU A 39 20.11 -22.67 -16.71
N LEU A 40 19.04 -22.11 -16.17
CA LEU A 40 17.73 -22.09 -16.82
C LEU A 40 17.70 -21.13 -18.02
N LEU A 41 18.34 -19.97 -17.89
CA LEU A 41 18.53 -19.03 -19.00
C LEU A 41 19.35 -19.64 -20.13
N ALA A 42 20.40 -20.40 -19.81
CA ALA A 42 21.18 -21.15 -20.80
C ALA A 42 20.34 -22.20 -21.55
N LEU A 43 19.26 -22.69 -20.92
CA LEU A 43 18.26 -23.57 -21.53
C LEU A 43 17.12 -22.79 -22.22
N GLY A 44 17.09 -21.46 -22.16
CA GLY A 44 16.02 -20.62 -22.70
C GLY A 44 14.73 -20.64 -21.86
N ILE A 45 14.80 -21.08 -20.60
CA ILE A 45 13.71 -21.04 -19.64
C ILE A 45 13.81 -19.70 -18.89
N GLU A 46 12.81 -18.84 -19.02
CA GLU A 46 12.79 -17.49 -18.43
C GLU A 46 11.70 -17.35 -17.36
N GLU A 47 11.87 -16.40 -16.45
CA GLU A 47 10.88 -16.07 -15.40
C GLU A 47 9.47 -15.85 -15.96
N ASP A 48 8.44 -16.33 -15.24
CA ASP A 48 7.06 -15.98 -15.54
C ASP A 48 6.79 -14.50 -15.16
N GLN A 49 6.52 -13.68 -16.16
CA GLN A 49 6.45 -12.23 -16.03
C GLN A 49 5.24 -11.76 -15.19
N GLU A 50 4.16 -12.54 -15.13
CA GLU A 50 2.97 -12.16 -14.34
C GLU A 50 3.23 -12.19 -12.82
N PRO A 51 3.69 -13.30 -12.22
CA PRO A 51 4.03 -13.31 -10.79
C PRO A 51 5.22 -12.40 -10.46
N ALA A 52 6.17 -12.22 -11.39
CA ALA A 52 7.27 -11.28 -11.23
C ALA A 52 6.79 -9.83 -11.13
N ALA A 53 5.86 -9.43 -12.00
CA ALA A 53 5.26 -8.09 -11.98
C ALA A 53 4.45 -7.84 -10.69
N GLU A 54 3.70 -8.83 -10.21
CA GLU A 54 2.97 -8.72 -8.93
C GLU A 54 3.92 -8.61 -7.74
N ALA A 55 4.99 -9.40 -7.71
CA ALA A 55 6.02 -9.35 -6.68
C ALA A 55 6.77 -8.01 -6.69
N ALA A 56 7.14 -7.51 -7.87
CA ALA A 56 7.75 -6.21 -8.06
C ALA A 56 6.83 -5.07 -7.59
N ALA A 57 5.55 -5.09 -7.97
CA ALA A 57 4.57 -4.09 -7.51
C ALA A 57 4.37 -4.12 -5.99
N LYS A 58 4.41 -5.30 -5.37
CA LYS A 58 4.33 -5.45 -3.91
C LYS A 58 5.60 -4.94 -3.23
N ALA A 59 6.78 -5.24 -3.78
CA ALA A 59 8.07 -4.76 -3.30
C ALA A 59 8.17 -3.24 -3.42
N GLU A 60 7.74 -2.66 -4.54
CA GLU A 60 7.67 -1.22 -4.76
C GLU A 60 6.75 -0.54 -3.72
N ARG A 61 5.55 -1.10 -3.49
CA ARG A 61 4.64 -0.61 -2.44
C ARG A 61 5.23 -0.69 -1.03
N ALA A 62 6.05 -1.71 -0.76
CA ALA A 62 6.72 -1.89 0.52
C ALA A 62 7.95 -0.97 0.69
N ALA A 63 8.66 -0.71 -0.41
CA ALA A 63 9.84 0.17 -0.46
C ALA A 63 9.47 1.66 -0.46
N ARG A 64 8.22 2.00 -0.78
CA ARG A 64 7.74 3.39 -0.75
C ARG A 64 7.97 3.99 0.65
N PRO A 65 8.67 5.14 0.75
CA PRO A 65 9.15 5.65 2.03
C PRO A 65 8.01 5.95 3.01
N VAL A 66 8.26 5.78 4.31
CA VAL A 66 7.31 6.06 5.41
C VAL A 66 6.74 7.49 5.35
N ARG A 67 7.48 8.45 4.76
CA ARG A 67 6.98 9.79 4.47
C ARG A 67 5.72 9.77 3.60
N ALA A 68 5.61 8.89 2.60
CA ALA A 68 4.39 8.72 1.80
C ALA A 68 3.20 8.18 2.62
N ARG A 69 3.44 7.52 3.76
CA ARG A 69 2.38 7.03 4.66
C ARG A 69 1.91 8.10 5.65
N ALA A 70 2.85 8.90 6.18
CA ALA A 70 2.55 10.12 6.96
C ALA A 70 1.83 11.16 6.08
N ASP A 71 2.23 11.25 4.81
CA ASP A 71 1.57 12.02 3.76
C ASP A 71 0.12 11.56 3.56
N ARG A 72 -0.18 10.24 3.59
CA ARG A 72 -1.58 9.77 3.49
C ARG A 72 -2.48 10.27 4.64
N PHE A 73 -2.00 10.35 5.87
CA PHE A 73 -2.82 10.94 6.96
C PHE A 73 -3.04 12.43 6.73
N ALA A 74 -1.98 13.17 6.38
CA ALA A 74 -2.06 14.59 6.09
C ALA A 74 -2.98 14.90 4.90
N GLN A 75 -2.88 14.14 3.82
CA GLN A 75 -3.77 14.22 2.65
C GLN A 75 -5.24 14.02 3.02
N HIS A 76 -5.56 12.99 3.81
CA HIS A 76 -6.96 12.77 4.23
C HIS A 76 -7.45 13.86 5.19
N LEU A 77 -6.57 14.40 6.03
CA LEU A 77 -6.90 15.54 6.88
C LEU A 77 -7.18 16.80 6.06
N GLU A 78 -6.40 17.03 5.01
CA GLU A 78 -6.61 18.15 4.10
C GLU A 78 -7.89 17.99 3.29
N ALA A 79 -8.15 16.79 2.76
CA ALA A 79 -9.41 16.46 2.12
C ALA A 79 -10.62 16.63 3.07
N LEU A 80 -10.45 16.28 4.36
CA LEU A 80 -11.48 16.52 5.37
C LEU A 80 -11.77 18.01 5.56
N ARG A 81 -10.73 18.86 5.58
CA ARG A 81 -10.90 20.32 5.69
C ARG A 81 -11.62 20.88 4.48
N ARG A 82 -11.20 20.51 3.26
CA ARG A 82 -11.88 20.93 2.01
C ARG A 82 -13.36 20.51 2.00
N PHE A 83 -13.65 19.27 2.41
CA PHE A 83 -15.02 18.79 2.56
C PHE A 83 -15.79 19.64 3.58
N ALA A 84 -15.21 19.91 4.75
CA ALA A 84 -15.85 20.70 5.80
C ALA A 84 -16.07 22.16 5.39
N GLU A 85 -15.15 22.76 4.62
CA GLU A 85 -15.29 24.10 4.07
C GLU A 85 -16.43 24.18 3.05
N ARG A 86 -16.57 23.16 2.19
CA ARG A 86 -17.65 23.09 1.18
C ARG A 86 -19.01 22.79 1.80
N GLU A 87 -19.09 21.81 2.69
CA GLU A 87 -20.36 21.28 3.21
C GLU A 87 -20.78 21.93 4.55
N GLY A 88 -19.87 22.67 5.20
CA GLY A 88 -20.09 23.23 6.53
C GLY A 88 -20.07 22.21 7.67
N HIS A 89 -19.75 20.94 7.39
CA HIS A 89 -19.72 19.87 8.39
C HIS A 89 -18.76 18.73 8.03
N VAL A 90 -18.43 17.89 9.02
CA VAL A 90 -17.57 16.70 8.85
C VAL A 90 -18.35 15.37 8.73
N ARG A 91 -19.66 15.44 8.42
CA ARG A 91 -20.52 14.26 8.28
C ARG A 91 -20.37 13.63 6.89
N VAL A 92 -19.28 12.89 6.70
CA VAL A 92 -18.94 12.27 5.41
C VAL A 92 -19.64 10.92 5.24
N PRO A 93 -20.41 10.70 4.15
CA PRO A 93 -20.99 9.39 3.83
C PRO A 93 -19.91 8.31 3.66
N ARG A 94 -20.17 7.07 4.09
CA ARG A 94 -19.14 6.02 4.12
C ARG A 94 -18.49 5.72 2.76
N ALA A 95 -19.27 5.79 1.68
CA ALA A 95 -18.79 5.55 0.32
C ALA A 95 -18.18 6.79 -0.36
N HIS A 96 -18.19 7.95 0.30
CA HIS A 96 -17.73 9.21 -0.27
C HIS A 96 -16.24 9.17 -0.58
N LYS A 97 -15.89 9.64 -1.79
CA LYS A 97 -14.52 9.87 -2.23
C LYS A 97 -14.33 11.37 -2.44
N GLU A 98 -13.33 11.93 -1.79
CA GLU A 98 -12.99 13.34 -1.90
C GLU A 98 -11.78 13.51 -2.83
N PRO A 99 -11.86 14.37 -3.86
CA PRO A 99 -10.71 14.71 -4.69
C PRO A 99 -9.72 15.59 -3.92
N LEU A 100 -8.43 15.31 -4.07
CA LEU A 100 -7.36 16.13 -3.54
C LEU A 100 -6.29 16.31 -4.61
N GLU A 101 -5.84 17.55 -4.78
CA GLU A 101 -4.69 17.88 -5.60
C GLU A 101 -3.42 17.71 -4.76
N VAL A 102 -2.49 16.89 -5.24
CA VAL A 102 -1.19 16.64 -4.61
C VAL A 102 -0.07 16.85 -5.63
N PRO A 103 1.14 17.24 -5.19
CA PRO A 103 2.30 17.28 -6.09
C PRO A 103 2.49 15.92 -6.75
N SER A 104 2.61 15.92 -8.07
CA SER A 104 2.98 14.76 -8.85
C SER A 104 4.37 14.31 -8.41
N GLY A 105 4.56 12.99 -8.24
CA GLY A 105 5.88 12.42 -7.95
C GLY A 105 6.84 12.43 -9.14
N ALA A 106 6.46 13.05 -10.26
CA ALA A 106 7.29 13.22 -11.45
C ALA A 106 8.32 14.34 -11.26
N GLU A 107 9.40 14.33 -12.06
CA GLU A 107 10.45 15.35 -12.03
C GLU A 107 9.97 16.76 -12.45
N ASP A 108 8.78 16.85 -13.06
CA ASP A 108 8.09 18.11 -13.31
C ASP A 108 7.17 18.47 -12.13
N ASP A 109 7.06 19.77 -11.81
CA ASP A 109 6.16 20.40 -10.80
C ASP A 109 4.65 20.21 -11.09
N GLY A 110 4.26 19.10 -11.70
CA GLY A 110 2.89 18.75 -12.01
C GLY A 110 2.06 18.53 -10.75
N VAL A 111 0.75 18.70 -10.89
CA VAL A 111 -0.23 18.40 -9.84
C VAL A 111 -1.08 17.24 -10.33
N GLU A 112 -1.24 16.20 -9.51
CA GLU A 112 -2.17 15.11 -9.78
C GLU A 112 -3.39 15.18 -8.87
N THR A 113 -4.57 14.83 -9.40
CA THR A 113 -5.78 14.70 -8.60
C THR A 113 -5.96 13.26 -8.14
N VAL A 114 -5.91 13.03 -6.82
CA VAL A 114 -6.15 11.73 -6.20
C VAL A 114 -7.54 11.67 -5.56
N LEU A 115 -8.24 10.54 -5.71
CA LEU A 115 -9.52 10.29 -5.05
C LEU A 115 -9.30 9.56 -3.72
N LEU A 116 -9.60 10.22 -2.60
CA LEU A 116 -9.42 9.69 -1.26
C LEU A 116 -10.74 9.18 -0.69
N GLY A 117 -10.79 7.94 -0.23
CA GLY A 117 -11.96 7.34 0.40
C GLY A 117 -12.23 7.91 1.79
N LEU A 118 -12.70 9.15 1.87
CA LEU A 118 -12.77 9.95 3.09
C LEU A 118 -13.71 9.36 4.14
N GLY A 119 -14.90 8.89 3.71
CA GLY A 119 -15.87 8.26 4.63
C GLY A 119 -15.37 6.93 5.21
N ALA A 120 -14.70 6.13 4.39
CA ALA A 120 -14.09 4.89 4.83
C ALA A 120 -12.93 5.15 5.80
N TRP A 121 -12.10 6.16 5.51
CA TRP A 121 -10.99 6.58 6.35
C TRP A 121 -11.45 7.07 7.72
N LEU A 122 -12.45 7.97 7.80
CA LEU A 122 -12.99 8.46 9.08
C LEU A 122 -13.54 7.33 9.96
N SER A 123 -14.27 6.39 9.35
CA SER A 123 -14.77 5.20 10.05
C SER A 123 -13.63 4.36 10.62
N ASN A 124 -12.55 4.17 9.87
CA ASN A 124 -11.36 3.47 10.34
C ASN A 124 -10.64 4.22 11.47
N GLN A 125 -10.51 5.57 11.37
CA GLN A 125 -9.92 6.38 12.45
C GLN A 125 -10.72 6.24 13.74
N ARG A 126 -12.06 6.28 13.65
CA ARG A 126 -12.93 6.07 14.82
C ARG A 126 -12.74 4.68 15.43
N ASN A 127 -12.68 3.63 14.62
CA ASN A 127 -12.47 2.26 15.11
C ASN A 127 -11.08 2.07 15.74
N ARG A 128 -10.06 2.76 15.22
CA ARG A 128 -8.68 2.68 15.70
C ARG A 128 -8.29 3.84 16.61
N ARG A 129 -9.27 4.59 17.15
CA ARG A 129 -9.03 5.75 18.03
C ARG A 129 -8.12 5.44 19.23
N ALA A 130 -8.15 4.19 19.70
CA ALA A 130 -7.27 3.71 20.77
C ALA A 130 -5.79 3.63 20.38
N LYS A 131 -5.46 3.67 19.09
CA LYS A 131 -4.09 3.60 18.54
C LYS A 131 -3.60 4.95 17.97
N LEU A 132 -4.43 5.99 18.04
CA LEU A 132 -4.03 7.32 17.58
C LEU A 132 -3.14 8.02 18.59
N THR A 133 -2.14 8.73 18.10
CA THR A 133 -1.26 9.56 18.92
C THR A 133 -1.97 10.83 19.38
N ALA A 134 -1.47 11.48 20.44
CA ALA A 134 -2.03 12.75 20.89
C ALA A 134 -2.03 13.81 19.78
N GLN A 135 -0.96 13.86 18.97
CA GLN A 135 -0.86 14.78 17.84
C GLN A 135 -1.91 14.53 16.75
N GLN A 136 -2.17 13.26 16.42
CA GLN A 136 -3.20 12.89 15.44
C GLN A 136 -4.61 13.25 15.94
N LEU A 137 -4.89 13.03 17.22
CA LEU A 137 -6.17 13.39 17.83
C LEU A 137 -6.39 14.91 17.84
N VAL A 138 -5.37 15.70 18.17
CA VAL A 138 -5.43 17.16 18.07
C VAL A 138 -5.71 17.61 16.64
N ALA A 139 -5.03 17.01 15.65
CA ALA A 139 -5.21 17.36 14.26
C ALA A 139 -6.64 17.09 13.76
N LEU A 140 -7.21 15.93 14.11
CA LEU A 140 -8.60 15.57 13.82
C LEU A 140 -9.59 16.49 14.56
N GLY A 141 -9.34 16.79 15.83
CA GLY A 141 -10.17 17.69 16.62
C GLY A 141 -10.25 19.10 16.03
N ARG A 142 -9.11 19.65 15.60
CA ARG A 142 -9.04 20.94 14.89
C ARG A 142 -9.78 20.94 13.56
N ALA A 143 -9.90 19.79 12.91
CA ALA A 143 -10.69 19.63 11.69
C ALA A 143 -12.20 19.45 11.95
N GLY A 144 -12.66 19.50 13.21
CA GLY A 144 -14.07 19.40 13.58
C GLY A 144 -14.53 18.03 14.09
N ILE A 145 -13.61 17.10 14.34
CA ILE A 145 -13.95 15.76 14.87
C ILE A 145 -14.03 15.80 16.41
N GLU A 146 -15.24 15.86 16.95
CA GLU A 146 -15.51 16.05 18.39
C GLU A 146 -14.86 14.97 19.28
N TRP A 147 -15.08 13.69 18.98
CA TRP A 147 -14.50 12.60 19.79
C TRP A 147 -12.97 12.62 19.82
N ALA A 148 -12.32 13.20 18.80
CA ALA A 148 -10.87 13.31 18.76
C ALA A 148 -10.37 14.46 19.65
N ALA A 149 -11.11 15.58 19.69
CA ALA A 149 -10.83 16.70 20.59
C ALA A 149 -10.93 16.27 22.06
N GLU A 150 -11.93 15.45 22.41
CA GLU A 150 -12.13 14.92 23.76
C GLU A 150 -11.00 13.96 24.20
N LEU A 151 -10.50 13.12 23.29
CA LEU A 151 -9.48 12.12 23.61
C LEU A 151 -8.04 12.65 23.59
N ALA A 152 -7.79 13.76 22.90
CA ALA A 152 -6.46 14.36 22.78
C ALA A 152 -5.74 14.63 24.11
N PRO A 153 -6.36 15.26 25.13
CA PRO A 153 -5.69 15.51 26.41
C PRO A 153 -5.34 14.20 27.15
N VAL A 154 -6.28 13.26 27.22
CA VAL A 154 -6.08 11.95 27.89
C VAL A 154 -4.92 11.16 27.25
N ARG A 155 -4.84 11.21 25.91
CA ARG A 155 -3.75 10.55 25.18
C ARG A 155 -2.40 11.17 25.50
N ARG A 156 -2.32 12.49 25.57
CA ARG A 156 -1.08 13.23 25.88
C ARG A 156 -0.56 12.85 27.27
N GLU A 157 -1.43 12.85 28.28
CA GLU A 157 -1.07 12.47 29.65
C GLU A 157 -0.56 11.02 29.72
N THR A 158 -1.19 10.10 28.98
CA THR A 158 -0.78 8.69 28.94
C THR A 158 0.57 8.50 28.25
N GLU A 159 0.83 9.24 27.16
CA GLU A 159 2.11 9.22 26.43
C GLU A 159 3.24 9.80 27.28
N GLU A 160 3.01 10.92 27.98
CA GLU A 160 3.97 11.56 28.89
C GLU A 160 4.30 10.68 30.10
N ALA A 161 3.29 10.05 30.73
CA ALA A 161 3.50 9.13 31.84
C ALA A 161 4.25 7.86 31.43
N GLY A 162 4.12 7.42 30.18
CA GLY A 162 4.87 6.31 29.62
C GLY A 162 6.33 6.66 29.29
N ALA A 163 6.59 7.89 28.85
CA ALA A 163 7.95 8.35 28.52
C ALA A 163 8.82 8.66 29.75
N ALA A 164 8.22 8.89 30.91
CA ALA A 164 8.91 9.15 32.17
C ALA A 164 9.34 7.88 32.95
N ARG A 165 9.14 6.69 32.38
CA ARG A 165 9.51 5.39 32.95
C ARG A 165 10.67 4.77 32.18
#